data_AF-A0A2G6NF64-F1
#
_entry.id   AF-A0A2G6NF64-F1
#
_cell.length_a   1.000
_cell.length_b   1.000
_cell.length_c   1.000
_cell.angle_alpha   90.00
_cell.angle_beta   90.00
_cell.angle_gamma   90.00
#
_symmetry.space_group_name_H-M   'P 1'
#
loop_
_entity.id
_entity.type
_entity.pdbx_description
1 polymer ?
#
loop_
_entity_poly.entity_id
_entity_poly.type
_entity_poly.pdbx_seq_one_letter_code
_entity_poly.pdbx_strand_id
1 'polypeptide(L)'
;MVHLAFLVGKRYLFFVMIFFVISGCTNFLLNSYKEIPRESVMSDGMKICATDNNDNICIVADSGTKRIISWDGEEHSINLIPRKKRWYGELGLVSPKQPDNLWKTEKGPLRVLITEAQIRYKNLDDAVDKLRFPFAKEDGWHIVYNNQGLLIMWHKTIMLGNNTLDISVYQILIDEKKTNKIPGSKSDQIVITYTK
;
A
#
# COMPACT_ATOMS: atom_id res chain seq x y z
N MET A 1 68.47 55.30 9.06
CA MET A 1 67.38 55.84 9.91
C MET A 1 66.20 54.89 9.74
N VAL A 2 65.46 54.58 10.81
CA VAL A 2 64.41 53.54 10.96
C VAL A 2 64.91 52.17 11.46
N HIS A 3 64.80 51.94 12.77
CA HIS A 3 63.87 50.94 13.33
C HIS A 3 63.73 51.13 14.86
N LEU A 4 62.61 51.75 15.25
CA LEU A 4 61.86 51.52 16.49
C LEU A 4 61.02 50.24 16.24
N ALA A 5 60.64 49.36 17.18
CA ALA A 5 60.49 49.44 18.61
C ALA A 5 60.50 48.03 19.27
N PHE A 6 60.83 48.00 20.56
CA PHE A 6 60.50 47.00 21.59
C PHE A 6 58.96 46.76 21.68
N LEU A 7 58.31 45.84 22.42
CA LEU A 7 58.50 45.09 23.68
C LEU A 7 57.49 43.90 23.64
N VAL A 8 57.86 42.68 24.05
CA VAL A 8 57.52 42.01 25.33
C VAL A 8 56.04 41.73 25.60
N GLY A 9 55.70 40.48 25.97
CA GLY A 9 54.39 40.22 26.58
C GLY A 9 53.94 38.78 26.88
N LYS A 10 54.73 38.02 27.65
CA LYS A 10 54.29 37.15 28.77
C LYS A 10 52.92 36.43 28.66
N ARG A 11 52.90 35.09 28.55
CA ARG A 11 51.71 34.29 28.92
C ARG A 11 52.10 32.89 29.42
N TYR A 12 52.11 32.75 30.74
CA TYR A 12 52.17 31.49 31.48
C TYR A 12 50.76 30.90 31.64
N LEU A 13 50.70 29.56 31.65
CA LEU A 13 49.75 28.65 32.31
C LEU A 13 48.35 29.20 32.64
N PHE A 14 47.32 28.68 31.97
CA PHE A 14 46.00 28.49 32.60
C PHE A 14 45.28 27.26 32.00
N PHE A 15 45.03 26.29 32.89
CA PHE A 15 43.86 25.41 32.94
C PHE A 15 43.70 24.21 31.97
N VAL A 16 44.05 23.06 32.55
CA VAL A 16 43.38 21.76 32.44
C VAL A 16 41.87 21.87 32.78
N MET A 17 41.04 21.00 32.17
CA MET A 17 39.59 20.75 32.36
C MET A 17 38.57 21.61 31.61
N ILE A 18 38.19 21.15 30.41
CA ILE A 18 36.78 20.99 29.96
C ILE A 18 36.73 19.63 29.24
N PHE A 19 36.57 18.51 29.95
CA PHE A 19 35.29 17.83 30.21
C PHE A 19 34.38 17.69 28.99
N PHE A 20 34.27 16.43 28.52
CA PHE A 20 33.04 15.75 28.08
C PHE A 20 31.94 16.63 27.46
N VAL A 21 31.67 16.41 26.17
CA VAL A 21 30.36 16.01 25.59
C VAL A 21 30.42 16.38 24.11
N ILE A 22 30.95 15.47 23.28
CA ILE A 22 30.48 15.33 21.90
C ILE A 22 30.23 13.85 21.60
N SER A 23 29.52 13.18 22.51
CA SER A 23 28.66 12.05 22.14
C SER A 23 27.25 12.63 21.97
N GLY A 24 27.07 13.42 20.91
CA GLY A 24 25.83 14.09 20.58
C GLY A 24 25.42 13.78 19.15
N CYS A 25 24.46 12.87 19.02
CA CYS A 25 23.65 12.62 17.83
C CYS A 25 24.31 11.93 16.62
N THR A 26 24.74 10.68 16.76
CA THR A 26 24.79 9.75 15.60
C THR A 26 23.87 8.53 15.73
N ASN A 27 23.02 8.46 16.76
CA ASN A 27 22.09 7.34 16.97
C ASN A 27 20.60 7.73 16.96
N PHE A 28 20.21 8.71 16.15
CA PHE A 28 18.80 9.06 15.93
C PHE A 28 18.79 9.86 14.62
N LEU A 29 18.74 9.26 13.43
CA LEU A 29 17.51 8.84 12.77
C LEU A 29 17.89 7.95 11.57
N LEU A 30 18.32 6.71 11.81
CA LEU A 30 18.00 5.65 10.83
C LEU A 30 16.56 5.22 11.10
N ASN A 31 15.65 6.20 11.01
CA ASN A 31 14.27 5.86 10.75
C ASN A 31 14.32 5.27 9.35
N SER A 32 14.27 3.95 9.23
CA SER A 32 14.13 3.31 7.93
C SER A 32 12.80 3.81 7.40
N TYR A 33 12.85 4.89 6.62
CA TYR A 33 11.68 5.39 5.93
C TYR A 33 11.37 4.29 4.92
N LYS A 34 10.50 3.36 5.33
CA LYS A 34 10.05 2.26 4.51
C LYS A 34 9.40 2.93 3.31
N GLU A 35 10.07 2.90 2.17
CA GLU A 35 9.64 3.64 0.99
C GLU A 35 8.20 3.21 0.68
N ILE A 36 7.25 4.13 0.76
CA ILE A 36 5.87 3.86 0.42
C ILE A 36 5.86 3.54 -1.09
N PRO A 37 5.44 2.33 -1.49
CA PRO A 37 5.41 1.96 -2.89
C PRO A 37 4.58 2.97 -3.69
N ARG A 38 5.11 3.41 -4.83
CA ARG A 38 4.38 4.35 -5.69
C ARG A 38 3.05 3.75 -6.10
N GLU A 39 1.98 4.55 -6.04
CA GLU A 39 0.62 4.14 -6.39
C GLU A 39 0.05 2.99 -5.53
N SER A 40 0.64 2.72 -4.35
CA SER A 40 -0.04 1.96 -3.31
C SER A 40 -1.33 2.68 -2.91
N VAL A 41 -2.40 1.91 -2.70
CA VAL A 41 -3.72 2.39 -2.28
C VAL A 41 -3.85 2.35 -0.76
N MET A 42 -3.32 1.30 -0.15
CA MET A 42 -3.39 1.07 1.29
C MET A 42 -2.14 1.63 1.96
N SER A 43 -2.35 2.26 3.11
CA SER A 43 -1.29 2.75 4.00
C SER A 43 -1.14 1.82 5.20
N ASP A 44 0.04 1.77 5.80
CA ASP A 44 0.29 0.96 7.01
C ASP A 44 -0.79 1.23 8.09
N GLY A 45 -1.31 0.16 8.66
CA GLY A 45 -2.42 0.15 9.62
C GLY A 45 -3.81 0.25 8.99
N MET A 46 -3.95 0.51 7.70
CA MET A 46 -5.25 0.60 7.04
C MET A 46 -5.90 -0.77 6.90
N LYS A 47 -7.15 -0.89 7.35
CA LYS A 47 -8.01 -2.06 7.14
C LYS A 47 -9.19 -1.69 6.26
N ILE A 48 -9.35 -2.41 5.16
CA ILE A 48 -10.49 -2.30 4.26
C ILE A 48 -11.28 -3.60 4.34
N CYS A 49 -12.57 -3.52 4.65
CA CYS A 49 -13.49 -4.65 4.52
C CYS A 49 -14.55 -4.30 3.49
N ALA A 50 -14.79 -5.22 2.56
CA ALA A 50 -15.82 -5.11 1.53
C ALA A 50 -16.79 -6.29 1.60
N THR A 51 -18.06 -6.05 1.28
CA THR A 51 -19.11 -7.06 1.29
C THR A 51 -19.96 -6.97 0.03
N ASP A 52 -20.23 -8.10 -0.63
CA ASP A 52 -21.11 -8.17 -1.82
C ASP A 52 -21.79 -9.55 -1.89
N ASN A 53 -23.11 -9.60 -2.04
CA ASN A 53 -23.90 -10.83 -2.17
C ASN A 53 -23.58 -11.94 -1.12
N ASN A 54 -23.50 -11.56 0.17
CA ASN A 54 -23.18 -12.43 1.31
C ASN A 54 -21.73 -12.94 1.38
N ASP A 55 -20.84 -12.53 0.48
CA ASP A 55 -19.40 -12.75 0.63
C ASP A 55 -18.76 -11.49 1.22
N ASN A 56 -17.66 -11.68 1.96
CA ASN A 56 -16.90 -10.62 2.59
C ASN A 56 -15.40 -10.87 2.48
N ILE A 57 -14.65 -9.81 2.19
CA ILE A 57 -13.20 -9.83 2.24
C ILE A 57 -12.68 -8.67 3.08
N CYS A 58 -11.74 -8.94 3.97
CA CYS A 58 -11.03 -7.92 4.72
C CYS A 58 -9.54 -7.98 4.38
N ILE A 59 -8.93 -6.82 4.17
CA ILE A 59 -7.51 -6.68 3.89
C ILE A 59 -6.94 -5.66 4.87
N VAL A 60 -5.91 -6.05 5.60
CA VAL A 60 -5.13 -5.16 6.47
C VAL A 60 -3.79 -4.92 5.80
N ALA A 61 -3.44 -3.66 5.60
CA ALA A 61 -2.07 -3.25 5.35
C ALA A 61 -1.33 -3.26 6.68
N ASP A 62 -0.57 -4.32 6.92
CA ASP A 62 0.45 -4.35 7.97
C ASP A 62 1.62 -3.45 7.51
N SER A 63 2.84 -3.65 8.00
CA SER A 63 3.95 -2.80 7.61
C SER A 63 4.35 -2.94 6.12
N GLY A 64 4.49 -1.81 5.41
CA GLY A 64 4.99 -1.73 4.03
C GLY A 64 4.12 -2.45 3.00
N THR A 65 4.65 -3.50 2.35
CA THR A 65 3.93 -4.24 1.30
C THR A 65 3.21 -5.48 1.82
N LYS A 66 3.25 -5.75 3.12
CA LYS A 66 2.57 -6.89 3.70
C LYS A 66 1.07 -6.64 3.80
N ARG A 67 0.29 -7.60 3.34
CA ARG A 67 -1.17 -7.63 3.47
C ARG A 67 -1.58 -8.86 4.26
N ILE A 68 -2.52 -8.68 5.17
CA ILE A 68 -3.22 -9.77 5.87
C ILE A 68 -4.63 -9.79 5.30
N ILE A 69 -5.04 -10.94 4.78
CA ILE A 69 -6.30 -11.10 4.06
C ILE A 69 -7.13 -12.12 4.83
N SER A 70 -8.33 -11.70 5.26
CA SER A 70 -9.32 -12.56 5.89
C SER A 70 -10.46 -12.80 4.90
N TRP A 71 -10.66 -14.06 4.48
CA TRP A 71 -11.67 -14.46 3.50
C TRP A 71 -12.03 -15.94 3.69
N ASP A 72 -13.31 -16.29 3.51
CA ASP A 72 -13.83 -17.68 3.62
C ASP A 72 -13.47 -18.36 4.97
N GLY A 73 -13.48 -17.58 6.05
CA GLY A 73 -13.19 -18.05 7.41
C GLY A 73 -11.70 -18.23 7.74
N GLU A 74 -10.80 -18.04 6.77
CA GLU A 74 -9.36 -18.16 6.96
C GLU A 74 -8.67 -16.79 6.90
N GLU A 75 -7.49 -16.70 7.52
CA GLU A 75 -6.64 -15.52 7.47
C GLU A 75 -5.22 -15.91 7.03
N HIS A 76 -4.71 -15.20 6.02
CA HIS A 76 -3.39 -15.44 5.46
C HIS A 76 -2.66 -14.13 5.20
N SER A 77 -1.33 -14.17 5.22
CA SER A 77 -0.51 -13.00 4.90
C SER A 77 0.25 -13.18 3.59
N ILE A 78 0.46 -12.08 2.88
CA ILE A 78 1.22 -12.04 1.63
C ILE A 78 2.07 -10.77 1.56
N ASN A 79 3.32 -10.90 1.13
CA ASN A 79 4.18 -9.74 0.88
C ASN A 79 4.11 -9.38 -0.59
N LEU A 80 3.55 -8.21 -0.90
CA LEU A 80 3.42 -7.76 -2.29
C LEU A 80 4.74 -7.21 -2.82
N ILE A 81 4.88 -7.25 -4.14
CA ILE A 81 6.05 -6.76 -4.87
C ILE A 81 5.68 -5.45 -5.58
N PRO A 82 6.44 -4.36 -5.39
CA PRO A 82 6.26 -3.14 -6.18
C PRO A 82 6.61 -3.38 -7.65
N ARG A 83 5.76 -2.93 -8.60
CA ARG A 83 6.16 -3.01 -10.01
C ARG A 83 7.25 -1.98 -10.28
N LYS A 84 8.26 -2.39 -11.05
CA LYS A 84 9.35 -1.52 -11.49
C LYS A 84 8.95 -0.64 -12.70
N LYS A 85 7.92 -1.03 -13.44
CA LYS A 85 7.42 -0.38 -14.65
C LYS A 85 5.90 -0.55 -14.73
N ARG A 86 5.22 0.38 -15.43
CA ARG A 86 3.79 0.26 -15.71
C ARG A 86 3.51 -1.01 -16.53
N TRP A 87 2.43 -1.70 -16.18
CA TRP A 87 1.91 -2.84 -16.92
C TRP A 87 0.41 -2.65 -17.08
N TYR A 88 -0.09 -2.61 -18.32
CA TYR A 88 -1.47 -2.18 -18.63
C TYR A 88 -1.89 -0.87 -17.94
N GLY A 89 -0.94 0.05 -17.72
CA GLY A 89 -1.18 1.33 -17.06
C GLY A 89 -0.93 1.34 -15.54
N GLU A 90 -0.79 0.18 -14.90
CA GLU A 90 -0.67 0.05 -13.44
C GLU A 90 0.80 0.00 -12.98
N LEU A 91 1.16 0.75 -11.92
CA LEU A 91 2.51 0.70 -11.33
C LEU A 91 2.58 0.06 -9.94
N GLY A 92 1.51 0.02 -9.16
CA GLY A 92 1.54 -0.25 -7.70
C GLY A 92 2.13 -1.59 -7.24
N LEU A 93 1.37 -2.35 -6.47
CA LEU A 93 1.81 -3.63 -5.91
C LEU A 93 1.13 -4.79 -6.61
N VAL A 94 1.84 -5.91 -6.70
CA VAL A 94 1.32 -7.18 -7.22
C VAL A 94 1.72 -8.35 -6.34
N SER A 95 0.97 -9.45 -6.44
CA SER A 95 1.35 -10.72 -5.84
C SER A 95 2.76 -11.15 -6.26
N PRO A 96 3.54 -11.78 -5.37
CA PRO A 96 4.76 -12.45 -5.75
C PRO A 96 4.46 -13.64 -6.67
N LYS A 97 5.51 -14.21 -7.26
CA LYS A 97 5.39 -15.47 -8.02
C LYS A 97 5.26 -16.64 -7.04
N GLN A 98 4.83 -17.79 -7.55
CA GLN A 98 4.90 -19.03 -6.80
C GLN A 98 6.36 -19.32 -6.38
N PRO A 99 6.57 -19.91 -5.19
CA PRO A 99 5.56 -20.45 -4.27
C PRO A 99 4.93 -19.43 -3.31
N ASP A 100 5.41 -18.19 -3.27
CA ASP A 100 5.10 -17.22 -2.20
C ASP A 100 3.65 -16.70 -2.23
N ASN A 101 2.92 -16.97 -3.31
CA ASN A 101 1.50 -16.64 -3.45
C ASN A 101 0.59 -17.89 -3.42
N LEU A 102 1.09 -19.03 -2.97
CA LEU A 102 0.30 -20.26 -2.84
C LEU A 102 0.01 -20.56 -1.36
N TRP A 103 -1.23 -20.37 -0.95
CA TRP A 103 -1.68 -20.68 0.40
C TRP A 103 -2.11 -22.15 0.53
N LYS A 104 -1.86 -22.71 1.70
CA LYS A 104 -2.39 -24.01 2.10
C LYS A 104 -3.65 -23.75 2.92
N THR A 105 -4.80 -24.02 2.33
CA THR A 105 -6.12 -23.86 2.98
C THR A 105 -6.68 -25.23 3.37
N GLU A 106 -7.70 -25.27 4.22
CA GLU A 106 -8.40 -26.52 4.55
C GLU A 106 -9.04 -27.16 3.31
N LYS A 107 -9.38 -26.35 2.31
CA LYS A 107 -9.98 -26.74 1.03
C LYS A 107 -8.94 -27.06 -0.05
N GLY A 108 -7.66 -27.14 0.32
CA GLY A 108 -6.53 -27.43 -0.57
C GLY A 108 -5.70 -26.20 -0.95
N PRO A 109 -4.75 -26.34 -1.90
CA PRO A 109 -3.92 -25.22 -2.33
C PRO A 109 -4.75 -24.12 -2.99
N LEU A 110 -4.50 -22.87 -2.61
CA LEU A 110 -5.14 -21.68 -3.16
C LEU A 110 -4.06 -20.70 -3.63
N ARG A 111 -3.98 -20.48 -4.94
CA ARG A 111 -3.14 -19.41 -5.49
C ARG A 111 -3.84 -18.08 -5.25
N VAL A 112 -3.11 -17.10 -4.73
CA VAL A 112 -3.63 -15.76 -4.51
C VAL A 112 -2.95 -14.79 -5.46
N LEU A 113 -3.77 -14.11 -6.24
CA LEU A 113 -3.36 -13.04 -7.12
C LEU A 113 -3.97 -11.77 -6.55
N ILE A 114 -3.12 -10.79 -6.28
CA ILE A 114 -3.56 -9.54 -5.70
C ILE A 114 -2.86 -8.40 -6.40
N THR A 115 -3.64 -7.39 -6.80
CA THR A 115 -3.15 -6.15 -7.38
C THR A 115 -3.61 -4.98 -6.52
N GLU A 116 -2.71 -4.05 -6.26
CA GLU A 116 -2.99 -2.79 -5.59
C GLU A 116 -2.46 -1.65 -6.46
N ALA A 117 -3.29 -0.78 -7.01
CA ALA A 117 -2.81 0.30 -7.86
C ALA A 117 -3.75 1.50 -7.94
N GLN A 118 -3.31 2.56 -8.61
CA GLN A 118 -4.19 3.65 -9.02
C GLN A 118 -4.63 3.44 -10.47
N ILE A 119 -5.91 3.64 -10.74
CA ILE A 119 -6.46 3.68 -12.10
C ILE A 119 -6.90 5.11 -12.38
N ARG A 120 -6.55 5.63 -13.55
CA ARG A 120 -6.75 7.03 -13.91
C ARG A 120 -7.68 7.14 -15.11
N TYR A 121 -8.74 7.91 -14.95
CA TYR A 121 -9.65 8.28 -16.03
C TYR A 121 -9.62 9.79 -16.24
N LYS A 122 -9.85 10.22 -17.47
CA LYS A 122 -9.91 11.64 -17.81
C LYS A 122 -11.20 12.30 -17.31
N ASN A 123 -12.31 11.57 -17.33
CA ASN A 123 -13.62 12.06 -16.91
C ASN A 123 -14.41 10.96 -16.20
N LEU A 124 -15.50 11.36 -15.55
CA LEU A 124 -16.32 10.47 -14.74
C LEU A 124 -17.11 9.46 -15.58
N ASP A 125 -17.56 9.85 -16.76
CA ASP A 125 -18.38 9.00 -17.63
C ASP A 125 -17.58 7.78 -18.10
N ASP A 126 -16.33 8.00 -18.53
CA ASP A 126 -15.38 6.92 -18.89
C ASP A 126 -15.19 5.93 -17.74
N ALA A 127 -15.06 6.44 -16.50
CA ALA A 127 -14.88 5.59 -15.33
C ALA A 127 -16.15 4.76 -15.05
N VAL A 128 -17.33 5.39 -15.11
CA VAL A 128 -18.62 4.74 -14.87
C VAL A 128 -18.89 3.67 -15.92
N ASP A 129 -18.61 3.95 -17.20
CA ASP A 129 -18.81 2.98 -18.28
C ASP A 129 -17.92 1.75 -18.13
N LYS A 130 -16.68 1.93 -17.66
CA LYS A 130 -15.77 0.82 -17.35
C LYS A 130 -16.17 0.04 -16.10
N LEU A 131 -16.73 0.70 -15.08
CA LEU A 131 -17.24 0.03 -13.88
C LEU A 131 -18.56 -0.73 -14.11
N ARG A 132 -19.33 -0.32 -15.13
CA ARG A 132 -20.57 -0.99 -15.55
C ARG A 132 -20.33 -2.22 -16.40
N PHE A 133 -19.08 -2.51 -16.79
CA PHE A 133 -18.78 -3.55 -17.78
C PHE A 133 -19.32 -4.92 -17.30
N PRO A 134 -20.30 -5.51 -18.01
CA PRO A 134 -21.17 -6.56 -17.45
C PRO A 134 -20.50 -7.92 -17.27
N PHE A 135 -19.45 -8.23 -18.04
CA PHE A 135 -18.78 -9.55 -17.99
C PHE A 135 -18.24 -9.89 -16.59
N ALA A 136 -17.80 -8.88 -15.83
CA ALA A 136 -17.30 -9.13 -14.49
C ALA A 136 -18.39 -9.67 -13.53
N LYS A 137 -19.66 -9.28 -13.71
CA LYS A 137 -20.77 -9.85 -12.93
C LYS A 137 -21.18 -11.25 -13.40
N GLU A 138 -21.09 -11.54 -14.70
CA GLU A 138 -21.39 -12.87 -15.24
C GLU A 138 -20.35 -13.91 -14.81
N ASP A 139 -19.09 -13.49 -14.63
CA ASP A 139 -17.98 -14.34 -14.21
C ASP A 139 -17.91 -14.55 -12.68
N GLY A 140 -18.89 -14.07 -11.91
CA GLY A 140 -18.93 -14.23 -10.46
C GLY A 140 -17.93 -13.35 -9.70
N TRP A 141 -17.55 -12.19 -10.24
CA TRP A 141 -16.80 -11.19 -9.47
C TRP A 141 -17.71 -10.45 -8.50
N HIS A 142 -17.19 -10.25 -7.31
CA HIS A 142 -17.69 -9.29 -6.35
C HIS A 142 -17.04 -7.94 -6.65
N ILE A 143 -17.84 -6.88 -6.81
CA ILE A 143 -17.35 -5.56 -7.21
C ILE A 143 -18.01 -4.51 -6.35
N VAL A 144 -17.20 -3.81 -5.57
CA VAL A 144 -17.66 -2.80 -4.64
C VAL A 144 -16.74 -1.58 -4.78
N TYR A 145 -17.32 -0.40 -4.96
CA TYR A 145 -16.57 0.84 -4.93
C TYR A 145 -17.31 1.94 -4.18
N ASN A 146 -16.58 2.83 -3.53
CA ASN A 146 -17.15 3.97 -2.82
C ASN A 146 -17.12 5.26 -3.65
N ASN A 147 -17.78 6.29 -3.13
CA ASN A 147 -17.85 7.61 -3.77
C ASN A 147 -16.48 8.28 -3.97
N GLN A 148 -15.47 7.87 -3.21
CA GLN A 148 -14.11 8.39 -3.30
C GLN A 148 -13.22 7.62 -4.28
N GLY A 149 -13.77 6.63 -4.97
CA GLY A 149 -13.06 5.83 -5.96
C GLY A 149 -12.22 4.69 -5.37
N LEU A 150 -12.37 4.34 -4.10
CA LEU A 150 -11.82 3.08 -3.62
C LEU A 150 -12.66 1.94 -4.20
N LEU A 151 -12.03 1.07 -4.98
CA LEU A 151 -12.62 -0.10 -5.63
C LEU A 151 -11.96 -1.35 -5.07
N ILE A 152 -12.79 -2.31 -4.65
CA ILE A 152 -12.38 -3.65 -4.26
C ILE A 152 -13.10 -4.64 -5.16
N MET A 153 -12.34 -5.55 -5.76
CA MET A 153 -12.86 -6.65 -6.54
C MET A 153 -12.25 -7.96 -6.06
N TRP A 154 -13.05 -9.01 -6.00
CA TRP A 154 -12.52 -10.35 -5.77
C TRP A 154 -13.34 -11.42 -6.46
N HIS A 155 -12.68 -12.52 -6.79
CA HIS A 155 -13.30 -13.67 -7.43
C HIS A 155 -12.51 -14.94 -7.13
N LYS A 156 -13.20 -16.05 -6.92
CA LYS A 156 -12.59 -17.37 -6.79
C LYS A 156 -12.86 -18.19 -8.03
N THR A 157 -11.79 -18.54 -8.76
CA THR A 157 -11.86 -19.53 -9.83
C THR A 157 -11.50 -20.90 -9.28
N ILE A 158 -12.39 -21.88 -9.47
CA ILE A 158 -12.17 -23.28 -9.10
C ILE A 158 -11.75 -24.05 -10.35
N MET A 159 -10.54 -24.60 -10.33
CA MET A 159 -10.02 -25.50 -11.37
C MET A 159 -9.40 -26.71 -10.70
N LEU A 160 -9.51 -27.89 -11.33
CA LEU A 160 -8.92 -29.14 -10.85
C LEU A 160 -7.44 -28.95 -10.48
N GLY A 161 -7.15 -28.85 -9.18
CA GLY A 161 -5.81 -28.67 -8.62
C GLY A 161 -5.23 -27.25 -8.66
N ASN A 162 -5.94 -26.24 -9.18
CA ASN A 162 -5.43 -24.88 -9.40
C ASN A 162 -6.45 -23.80 -9.02
N ASN A 163 -6.99 -23.87 -7.81
CA ASN A 163 -7.88 -22.83 -7.30
C ASN A 163 -7.14 -21.49 -7.21
N THR A 164 -7.79 -20.42 -7.65
CA THR A 164 -7.24 -19.06 -7.60
C THR A 164 -8.22 -18.12 -6.93
N LEU A 165 -7.73 -17.31 -5.99
CA LEU A 165 -8.42 -16.14 -5.47
C LEU A 165 -7.74 -14.91 -6.08
N ASP A 166 -8.46 -14.23 -6.97
CA ASP A 166 -8.06 -12.94 -7.53
C ASP A 166 -8.65 -11.81 -6.68
N ILE A 167 -7.80 -10.85 -6.31
CA ILE A 167 -8.16 -9.69 -5.50
C ILE A 167 -7.59 -8.45 -6.19
N SER A 168 -8.38 -7.39 -6.28
CA SER A 168 -7.91 -6.11 -6.77
C SER A 168 -8.35 -4.99 -5.84
N VAL A 169 -7.40 -4.14 -5.45
CA VAL A 169 -7.60 -2.94 -4.64
C VAL A 169 -7.14 -1.76 -5.47
N TYR A 170 -8.10 -0.98 -5.97
CA TYR A 170 -7.80 0.18 -6.79
C TYR A 170 -8.25 1.48 -6.15
N GLN A 171 -7.44 2.52 -6.32
CA GLN A 171 -7.88 3.90 -6.15
C GLN A 171 -8.13 4.49 -7.54
N ILE A 172 -9.40 4.68 -7.87
CA ILE A 172 -9.83 5.38 -9.07
C ILE A 172 -9.61 6.87 -8.88
N LEU A 173 -8.98 7.49 -9.87
CA LEU A 173 -8.75 8.93 -9.97
C LEU A 173 -9.43 9.46 -11.24
N ILE A 174 -10.20 10.53 -11.10
CA ILE A 174 -10.83 11.26 -12.21
C ILE A 174 -10.09 12.58 -12.32
N ASP A 175 -9.52 12.85 -13.50
CA ASP A 175 -8.68 14.04 -13.72
C ASP A 175 -7.62 14.19 -12.59
N GLU A 176 -6.88 13.10 -12.37
CA GLU A 176 -5.79 13.03 -11.38
C GLU A 176 -6.21 13.17 -9.90
N LYS A 177 -7.52 13.25 -9.61
CA LYS A 177 -8.04 13.51 -8.27
C LYS A 177 -9.03 12.44 -7.81
N LYS A 178 -9.14 12.28 -6.50
CA LYS A 178 -10.28 11.55 -5.92
C LYS A 178 -11.54 12.35 -6.20
N THR A 179 -12.58 11.67 -6.62
CA THR A 179 -13.92 12.26 -6.73
C THR A 179 -14.64 12.20 -5.39
N ASN A 180 -15.71 12.96 -5.23
CA ASN A 180 -16.63 12.88 -4.09
C ASN A 180 -17.89 12.08 -4.42
N LYS A 181 -18.06 11.66 -5.68
CA LYS A 181 -19.22 10.89 -6.14
C LYS A 181 -18.85 10.04 -7.35
N ILE A 182 -19.22 8.77 -7.31
CA ILE A 182 -19.23 7.88 -8.48
C ILE A 182 -20.63 7.25 -8.56
N PRO A 183 -21.39 7.46 -9.64
CA PRO A 183 -22.67 6.78 -9.85
C PRO A 183 -22.55 5.27 -9.68
N GLY A 184 -23.46 4.67 -8.90
CA GLY A 184 -23.44 3.24 -8.61
C GLY A 184 -22.52 2.81 -7.46
N SER A 185 -21.87 3.77 -6.77
CA SER A 185 -21.06 3.45 -5.60
C SER A 185 -21.90 2.77 -4.51
N LYS A 186 -21.27 1.83 -3.81
CA LYS A 186 -21.81 1.05 -2.70
C LYS A 186 -21.01 1.39 -1.44
N SER A 187 -21.03 2.66 -1.04
CA SER A 187 -20.13 3.17 0.02
C SER A 187 -20.40 2.54 1.39
N ASP A 188 -21.63 2.10 1.63
CA ASP A 188 -22.08 1.35 2.81
C ASP A 188 -21.52 -0.09 2.86
N GLN A 189 -21.08 -0.62 1.72
CA GLN A 189 -20.47 -1.94 1.61
C GLN A 189 -18.95 -1.94 1.76
N ILE A 190 -18.33 -0.77 1.98
CA ILE A 190 -16.88 -0.64 2.23
C ILE A 190 -16.67 0.05 3.57
N VAL A 191 -16.02 -0.67 4.49
CA VAL A 191 -15.62 -0.13 5.79
C VAL A 191 -14.10 0.05 5.79
N ILE A 192 -13.67 1.28 6.02
CA ILE A 192 -12.26 1.63 6.19
C ILE A 192 -12.02 1.96 7.66
N THR A 193 -11.09 1.27 8.28
CA THR A 193 -10.63 1.53 9.65
C THR A 193 -9.10 1.54 9.68
N TYR A 194 -8.54 1.97 10.81
CA TYR A 194 -7.10 1.90 11.05
C TYR A 194 -6.86 1.09 12.31
N THR A 195 -6.08 0.02 12.19
CA THR A 195 -5.61 -0.75 13.34
C THR A 195 -4.51 0.06 14.03
N LYS A 196 -4.70 0.34 15.32
CA LYS A 196 -3.71 1.02 16.18
C LYS A 196 -2.47 0.16 16.37
#